data_AF-A0A4Q4UBM9-F1
#
_entry.id   AF-A0A4Q4UBM9-F1
#
_cell.length_a   1.000
_cell.length_b   1.000
_cell.length_c   1.000
_cell.angle_alpha   90.00
_cell.angle_beta   90.00
_cell.angle_gamma   90.00
#
_symmetry.space_group_name_H-M   'P 1'
#
loop_
_entity.id
_entity.type
_entity.pdbx_description
1 polymer ?
#
loop_
_entity_poly.entity_id
_entity_poly.type
_entity_poly.pdbx_seq_one_letter_code
_entity_poly.pdbx_strand_id
1 'polypeptide(L)'
;MSGTHGMGGVYEDQDQRNFANSSIKEEHRTHNINVEGYMPKDQPRAMNEIRSQEIETATEERYKNDPLSRAQAHGNKPSRGAMADADIQADEEEMLKKKQQQQTDSMPGKKYKHAFAPAPAPLNFQGPFDWAKYVGHLAHLGGLLRGFPVRAREVWPNPWLSRVVAWADSRAEFHDEVRDGDGDGEEGEGGREVGASMRVLAIDASGENVEQILEFLDSKTSDRMRALLVKASRKAEVEGRK
;
A
#
# COMPACT_ATOMS: atom_id res chain seq x y z
N MET A 1 -30.13 -28.67 -27.17
CA MET A 1 -30.05 -27.37 -27.86
C MET A 1 -28.58 -27.06 -28.09
N SER A 2 -28.14 -27.03 -29.36
CA SER A 2 -26.75 -26.90 -29.77
C SER A 2 -26.41 -25.41 -29.91
N GLY A 3 -25.43 -24.92 -29.15
CA GLY A 3 -25.06 -23.50 -29.09
C GLY A 3 -24.14 -23.10 -30.24
N THR A 4 -24.65 -22.26 -31.14
CA THR A 4 -23.91 -21.58 -32.21
C THR A 4 -22.90 -20.58 -31.63
N HIS A 5 -21.65 -20.99 -31.47
CA HIS A 5 -20.52 -20.10 -31.23
C HIS A 5 -19.72 -20.02 -32.54
N GLY A 6 -19.86 -18.93 -33.29
CA GLY A 6 -19.15 -18.74 -34.56
C GLY A 6 -19.87 -17.93 -35.64
N MET A 7 -20.97 -17.25 -35.34
CA MET A 7 -21.57 -16.27 -36.27
C MET A 7 -21.01 -14.88 -35.99
N GLY A 8 -20.29 -14.33 -36.98
CA GLY A 8 -19.61 -13.04 -36.95
C GLY A 8 -20.56 -11.85 -36.95
N GLY A 9 -21.01 -11.46 -35.76
CA GLY A 9 -21.84 -10.29 -35.55
C GLY A 9 -21.71 -9.70 -34.14
N VAL A 10 -20.51 -9.75 -33.55
CA VAL A 10 -20.31 -9.47 -32.12
C VAL A 10 -19.16 -8.47 -31.92
N TYR A 11 -19.39 -7.18 -32.23
CA TYR A 11 -19.49 -6.04 -31.27
C TYR A 11 -19.34 -4.64 -31.91
N GLU A 12 -20.14 -3.69 -31.39
CA GLU A 12 -20.11 -2.23 -31.59
C GLU A 12 -19.16 -1.52 -30.59
N ASP A 13 -18.97 -0.20 -30.77
CA ASP A 13 -18.31 0.80 -29.90
C ASP A 13 -18.30 0.49 -28.38
N GLN A 14 -17.38 -0.38 -27.94
CA GLN A 14 -16.25 -0.08 -27.06
C GLN A 14 -15.51 -1.38 -26.67
N ASP A 15 -14.45 -1.65 -27.44
CA ASP A 15 -13.41 -2.69 -27.29
C ASP A 15 -13.71 -4.13 -27.75
N GLN A 16 -13.84 -4.28 -29.08
CA GLN A 16 -12.78 -4.91 -29.90
C GLN A 16 -13.01 -4.53 -31.37
N ARG A 17 -12.19 -3.63 -31.92
CA ARG A 17 -12.23 -3.32 -33.35
C ARG A 17 -11.68 -4.51 -34.14
N ASN A 18 -12.54 -5.18 -34.91
CA ASN A 18 -12.09 -6.13 -35.93
C ASN A 18 -11.49 -5.33 -37.10
N PHE A 19 -10.17 -5.12 -37.06
CA PHE A 19 -9.45 -4.59 -38.20
C PHE A 19 -9.38 -5.65 -39.30
N ALA A 20 -9.69 -5.26 -40.54
CA ALA A 20 -9.45 -6.13 -41.66
C ALA A 20 -7.94 -6.36 -41.81
N ASN A 21 -7.52 -7.60 -42.13
CA ASN A 21 -6.10 -7.92 -42.35
C ASN A 21 -5.43 -7.02 -43.40
N SER A 22 -6.20 -6.47 -44.35
CA SER A 22 -5.73 -5.48 -45.33
C SER A 22 -5.37 -4.15 -44.68
N SER A 23 -6.14 -3.69 -43.69
CA SER A 23 -5.89 -2.43 -42.98
C SER A 23 -4.66 -2.51 -42.09
N ILE A 24 -4.38 -3.68 -41.50
CA ILE A 24 -3.14 -3.94 -40.74
C ILE A 24 -1.91 -3.89 -41.67
N LYS A 25 -2.03 -4.41 -42.89
CA LYS A 25 -0.96 -4.35 -43.92
C LYS A 25 -0.68 -2.96 -44.44
N GLU A 26 -1.73 -2.15 -44.62
CA GLU A 26 -1.62 -0.76 -45.10
C GLU A 26 -1.03 0.19 -44.04
N GLU A 27 -1.07 -0.16 -42.76
CA GLU A 27 -0.59 0.72 -41.69
C GLU A 27 0.92 0.96 -41.75
N HIS A 28 1.69 0.15 -42.50
CA HIS A 28 3.14 0.29 -42.74
C HIS A 28 4.00 0.52 -41.48
N ARG A 29 3.44 0.28 -40.28
CA ARG A 29 4.13 0.35 -39.00
C ARG A 29 4.81 -0.99 -38.77
N THR A 30 6.14 -0.97 -38.67
CA THR A 30 6.90 -2.11 -38.17
C THR A 30 6.59 -2.27 -36.68
N HIS A 31 5.56 -3.05 -36.35
CA HIS A 31 5.38 -3.57 -35.01
C HIS A 31 6.41 -4.69 -34.81
N ASN A 32 7.25 -4.61 -33.77
CA ASN A 32 8.22 -5.66 -33.39
C ASN A 32 7.53 -6.98 -32.93
N ILE A 33 6.24 -7.13 -33.19
CA ILE A 33 5.39 -8.25 -32.81
C ILE A 33 4.76 -8.78 -34.10
N ASN A 34 4.81 -10.09 -34.29
CA ASN A 34 4.25 -10.76 -35.46
C ASN A 34 2.71 -10.73 -35.44
N VAL A 35 2.13 -9.61 -35.87
CA VAL A 35 0.68 -9.36 -35.87
C VAL A 35 -0.07 -10.26 -36.87
N GLU A 36 0.62 -10.75 -37.91
CA GLU A 36 0.05 -11.59 -38.96
C GLU A 36 0.13 -13.10 -38.67
N GLY A 37 0.70 -13.50 -37.53
CA GLY A 37 0.91 -14.92 -37.19
C GLY A 37 1.81 -15.64 -38.19
N TYR A 38 2.65 -14.92 -38.94
CA TYR A 38 3.49 -15.48 -39.98
C TYR A 38 4.59 -16.34 -39.36
N MET A 39 4.50 -17.66 -39.48
CA MET A 39 5.57 -18.54 -39.01
C MET A 39 6.73 -18.46 -40.00
N PRO A 40 7.96 -18.09 -39.58
CA PRO A 40 9.11 -18.08 -40.46
C PRO A 40 9.31 -19.46 -41.09
N LYS A 41 9.56 -19.51 -42.40
CA LYS A 41 9.73 -20.78 -43.14
C LYS A 41 10.90 -21.60 -42.59
N ASP A 42 11.95 -20.92 -42.14
CA ASP A 42 13.08 -21.53 -41.44
C ASP A 42 12.93 -21.38 -39.91
N GLN A 43 12.00 -22.17 -39.34
CA GLN A 43 11.75 -22.20 -37.89
C GLN A 43 13.03 -22.37 -37.04
N PRO A 44 14.02 -23.22 -37.40
CA PRO A 44 15.22 -23.38 -36.58
C PRO A 44 16.07 -22.12 -36.53
N ARG A 45 16.14 -21.38 -37.64
CA ARG A 45 16.91 -20.14 -37.75
C ARG A 45 16.25 -19.03 -36.93
N ALA A 46 14.94 -18.89 -37.06
CA ALA A 46 14.18 -17.91 -36.29
C ALA A 46 14.25 -18.17 -34.78
N MET A 47 14.18 -19.44 -34.36
CA MET A 47 14.30 -19.82 -32.95
C MET A 47 15.69 -19.48 -32.39
N ASN A 48 16.75 -19.72 -33.17
CA ASN A 48 18.12 -19.35 -32.76
C ASN A 48 18.29 -17.84 -32.64
N GLU A 49 17.67 -17.07 -33.53
CA GLU A 49 17.75 -15.60 -33.53
C GLU A 49 17.00 -14.98 -32.34
N ILE A 50 15.81 -15.48 -32.01
CA ILE A 50 15.06 -15.09 -30.80
C ILE A 50 15.90 -15.41 -29.56
N ARG A 51 16.44 -16.63 -29.49
CA ARG A 51 17.27 -17.05 -28.35
C ARG A 51 18.53 -16.19 -28.20
N SER A 52 19.17 -15.78 -29.30
CA SER A 52 20.30 -14.85 -29.22
C SER A 52 19.88 -13.47 -28.72
N GLN A 53 18.74 -12.94 -29.19
CA GLN A 53 18.23 -11.65 -28.74
C GLN A 53 17.86 -11.67 -27.25
N GLU A 54 17.24 -12.75 -26.76
CA GLU A 54 16.93 -12.94 -25.34
C GLU A 54 18.19 -13.02 -24.47
N ILE A 55 19.24 -13.67 -24.97
CA ILE A 55 20.53 -13.74 -24.27
C ILE A 55 21.15 -12.34 -24.23
N GLU A 56 21.15 -11.61 -25.34
CA GLU A 56 21.71 -10.26 -25.43
C GLU A 56 20.98 -9.30 -24.48
N THR A 57 19.65 -9.25 -24.51
CA THR A 57 18.87 -8.38 -23.61
C THR A 57 19.09 -8.73 -22.15
N ALA A 58 19.08 -10.02 -21.79
CA ALA A 58 19.36 -10.46 -20.42
C ALA A 58 20.78 -10.11 -19.97
N THR A 59 21.77 -10.16 -20.86
CA THR A 59 23.14 -9.73 -20.54
C THR A 59 23.23 -8.21 -20.38
N GLU A 60 22.55 -7.43 -21.23
CA GLU A 60 22.50 -5.97 -21.12
C GLU A 60 21.82 -5.49 -19.85
N GLU A 61 20.74 -6.13 -19.42
CA GLU A 61 20.06 -5.82 -18.16
C GLU A 61 20.97 -6.09 -16.96
N ARG A 62 21.73 -7.20 -16.98
CA ARG A 62 22.75 -7.46 -15.95
C ARG A 62 23.84 -6.38 -15.94
N TYR A 63 24.29 -5.92 -17.12
CA TYR A 63 25.26 -4.83 -17.21
C TYR A 63 24.76 -3.48 -16.71
N LYS A 64 23.45 -3.24 -16.71
CA LYS A 64 22.84 -2.01 -16.19
C LYS A 64 22.72 -2.02 -14.66
N ASN A 65 22.48 -3.18 -14.07
CA ASN A 65 22.16 -3.30 -12.65
C ASN A 65 23.37 -3.66 -11.77
N ASP A 66 24.40 -4.29 -12.33
CA ASP A 66 25.61 -4.67 -11.60
C ASP A 66 26.85 -3.93 -12.15
N PRO A 67 27.46 -3.01 -11.38
CA PRO A 67 28.63 -2.26 -11.82
C PRO A 67 29.89 -3.12 -12.03
N LEU A 68 29.95 -4.34 -11.49
CA LEU A 68 31.08 -5.27 -11.63
C LEU A 68 30.99 -6.17 -12.87
N SER A 69 29.76 -6.41 -13.34
CA SER A 69 29.44 -7.41 -14.37
C SER A 69 30.20 -7.19 -15.69
N ARG A 70 30.40 -5.93 -16.13
CA ARG A 70 31.16 -5.61 -17.35
C ARG A 70 32.63 -6.01 -17.26
N ALA A 71 33.28 -5.73 -16.14
CA ALA A 71 34.69 -6.04 -15.99
C ALA A 71 34.92 -7.56 -15.90
N GLN A 72 34.05 -8.26 -15.17
CA GLN A 72 34.09 -9.71 -15.02
C GLN A 72 33.81 -10.44 -16.35
N ALA A 73 32.84 -9.98 -17.14
CA ALA A 73 32.51 -10.58 -18.45
C ALA A 73 33.67 -10.53 -19.45
N HIS A 74 34.55 -9.53 -19.33
CA HIS A 74 35.74 -9.38 -20.16
C HIS A 74 37.02 -9.97 -19.50
N GLY A 75 36.91 -10.67 -18.37
CA GLY A 75 38.06 -11.26 -17.66
C GLY A 75 38.99 -10.22 -17.02
N ASN A 76 38.54 -8.97 -16.88
CA ASN A 76 39.32 -7.87 -16.34
C ASN A 76 39.00 -7.66 -14.86
N LYS A 77 39.96 -7.08 -14.14
CA LYS A 77 39.72 -6.62 -12.76
C LYS A 77 38.80 -5.39 -12.79
N PRO A 78 37.70 -5.35 -12.01
CA PRO A 78 36.86 -4.17 -11.87
C PRO A 78 37.65 -2.95 -11.41
N SER A 79 37.23 -1.76 -11.83
CA SER A 79 37.87 -0.52 -11.39
C SER A 79 37.60 -0.28 -9.90
N ARG A 80 38.47 0.51 -9.25
CA ARG A 80 38.26 0.92 -7.84
C ARG A 80 36.90 1.60 -7.61
N GLY A 81 36.42 2.37 -8.57
CA GLY A 81 35.10 3.02 -8.49
C GLY A 81 33.96 2.00 -8.57
N ALA A 82 34.02 1.06 -9.52
CA ALA A 82 32.99 0.02 -9.66
C ALA A 82 32.91 -0.90 -8.43
N MET A 83 34.03 -1.16 -7.75
CA MET A 83 34.04 -1.88 -6.47
C MET A 83 33.36 -1.07 -5.37
N ALA A 84 33.65 0.23 -5.26
CA ALA A 84 33.03 1.08 -4.26
C ALA A 84 31.51 1.23 -4.48
N ASP A 85 31.07 1.36 -5.73
CA ASP A 85 29.64 1.46 -6.07
C ASP A 85 28.89 0.15 -5.73
N ALA A 86 29.52 -1.01 -5.95
CA ALA A 86 28.96 -2.30 -5.57
C ALA A 86 28.85 -2.48 -4.05
N ASP A 87 29.87 -2.05 -3.30
CA ASP A 87 29.86 -2.08 -1.84
C ASP A 87 28.75 -1.17 -1.28
N ILE A 88 28.58 0.04 -1.84
CA ILE A 88 27.51 0.97 -1.45
C ILE A 88 26.12 0.37 -1.72
N GLN A 89 25.90 -0.24 -2.89
CA GLN A 89 24.62 -0.89 -3.19
C GLN A 89 24.32 -2.04 -2.21
N ALA A 90 25.32 -2.85 -1.87
CA ALA A 90 25.15 -3.94 -0.92
C ALA A 90 24.77 -3.42 0.48
N ASP A 91 25.44 -2.37 0.95
CA ASP A 91 25.16 -1.73 2.24
C ASP A 91 23.77 -1.06 2.26
N GLU A 92 23.37 -0.40 1.18
CA GLU A 92 22.03 0.18 1.04
C GLU A 92 20.93 -0.88 1.04
N GLU A 93 21.12 -1.99 0.33
CA GLU A 93 20.18 -3.11 0.36
C GLU A 93 20.08 -3.75 1.75
N GLU A 94 21.19 -3.89 2.46
CA GLU A 94 21.19 -4.43 3.82
C GLU A 94 20.49 -3.46 4.79
N MET A 95 20.74 -2.15 4.67
CA MET A 95 20.02 -1.14 5.44
C MET A 95 18.52 -1.12 5.12
N LEU A 96 18.14 -1.25 3.86
CA LEU A 96 16.74 -1.36 3.43
C LEU A 96 16.09 -2.62 3.97
N LYS A 97 16.76 -3.76 3.93
CA LYS A 97 16.29 -5.02 4.53
C LYS A 97 16.14 -4.91 6.04
N LYS A 98 17.11 -4.30 6.74
CA LYS A 98 17.03 -4.04 8.19
C LYS A 98 15.88 -3.08 8.52
N LYS A 99 15.68 -2.02 7.74
CA LYS A 99 14.59 -1.07 7.94
C LYS A 99 13.23 -1.72 7.68
N GLN A 100 13.10 -2.52 6.62
CA GLN A 100 11.90 -3.31 6.36
C GLN A 100 11.67 -4.35 7.47
N GLN A 101 12.72 -5.05 7.92
CA GLN A 101 12.62 -6.00 9.03
C GLN A 101 12.22 -5.34 10.35
N GLN A 102 12.82 -4.21 10.72
CA GLN A 102 12.44 -3.43 11.90
C GLN A 102 11.00 -2.93 11.79
N GLN A 103 10.58 -2.52 10.59
CA GLN A 103 9.21 -2.11 10.33
C GLN A 103 8.24 -3.31 10.44
N THR A 104 8.66 -4.53 10.09
CA THR A 104 7.87 -5.78 10.22
C THR A 104 7.89 -6.40 11.62
N ASP A 105 8.97 -6.27 12.40
CA ASP A 105 9.10 -6.78 13.77
C ASP A 105 8.34 -5.93 14.78
N SER A 106 8.09 -4.65 14.48
CA SER A 106 7.12 -3.84 15.23
C SER A 106 5.68 -4.05 14.76
N MET A 107 5.42 -4.94 13.79
CA MET A 107 4.05 -5.20 13.35
C MET A 107 3.39 -6.26 14.22
N PRO A 108 2.12 -6.04 14.59
CA PRO A 108 1.37 -7.08 15.25
C PRO A 108 1.36 -8.35 14.37
N GLY A 109 1.50 -9.52 15.01
CA GLY A 109 1.72 -10.78 14.30
C GLY A 109 0.68 -11.08 13.21
N LYS A 110 0.95 -12.09 12.35
CA LYS A 110 0.07 -12.51 11.23
C LYS A 110 -1.41 -12.75 11.59
N LYS A 111 -1.77 -12.75 12.88
CA LYS A 111 -3.11 -12.94 13.46
C LYS A 111 -3.76 -11.66 13.99
N TYR A 112 -3.22 -10.47 13.70
CA TYR A 112 -3.72 -9.20 14.24
C TYR A 112 -5.23 -8.99 14.01
N LYS A 113 -5.93 -8.58 15.07
CA LYS A 113 -7.34 -8.16 15.02
C LYS A 113 -7.58 -6.91 15.83
N HIS A 114 -8.14 -5.87 15.23
CA HIS A 114 -8.54 -4.65 15.92
C HIS A 114 -10.06 -4.47 15.86
N ALA A 115 -10.73 -4.39 17.00
CA ALA A 115 -12.17 -4.13 17.07
C ALA A 115 -12.48 -2.88 17.89
N PHE A 116 -13.46 -2.11 17.44
CA PHE A 116 -14.00 -0.98 18.19
C PHE A 116 -15.31 -1.37 18.91
N ALA A 117 -15.50 -0.83 20.12
CA ALA A 117 -16.67 -1.03 20.95
C ALA A 117 -17.16 0.31 21.53
N PRO A 118 -18.47 0.50 21.77
CA PRO A 118 -19.56 -0.36 21.31
C PRO A 118 -19.57 -0.42 19.76
N ALA A 119 -20.06 -1.53 19.19
CA ALA A 119 -20.16 -1.67 17.74
C ALA A 119 -21.00 -0.49 17.20
N PRO A 120 -20.42 0.43 16.42
CA PRO A 120 -21.10 1.68 16.08
C PRO A 120 -22.21 1.39 15.08
N ALA A 121 -23.45 1.48 15.55
CA ALA A 121 -24.66 1.02 14.87
C ALA A 121 -25.07 1.78 13.59
N PRO A 122 -24.35 2.81 13.10
CA PRO A 122 -24.57 3.25 11.73
C PRO A 122 -23.30 3.47 10.89
N LEU A 123 -22.12 3.05 11.35
CA LEU A 123 -20.86 3.39 10.65
C LEU A 123 -20.28 2.31 9.76
N ASN A 124 -20.85 1.09 9.74
CA ASN A 124 -20.29 0.02 8.91
C ASN A 124 -18.76 -0.11 9.12
N PHE A 125 -18.29 0.09 10.36
CA PHE A 125 -16.97 -0.38 10.77
C PHE A 125 -17.08 -1.92 10.73
N GLN A 126 -16.91 -2.47 9.53
CA GLN A 126 -17.22 -3.85 9.21
C GLN A 126 -16.18 -4.76 9.86
N GLY A 127 -16.52 -5.16 11.09
CA GLY A 127 -15.83 -6.20 11.83
C GLY A 127 -14.44 -5.83 12.32
N PRO A 128 -13.78 -6.76 13.03
CA PRO A 128 -12.41 -6.56 13.43
C PRO A 128 -11.54 -6.36 12.19
N PHE A 129 -10.77 -5.27 12.18
CA PHE A 129 -9.77 -5.00 11.17
C PHE A 129 -8.64 -6.02 11.30
N ASP A 130 -8.29 -6.67 10.19
CA ASP A 130 -6.94 -7.23 10.05
C ASP A 130 -5.92 -6.09 9.90
N TRP A 131 -4.64 -6.42 9.97
CA TRP A 131 -3.58 -5.42 9.92
C TRP A 131 -3.62 -4.56 8.66
N ALA A 132 -3.84 -5.16 7.48
CA ALA A 132 -3.86 -4.44 6.22
C ALA A 132 -5.00 -3.42 6.17
N LYS A 133 -6.20 -3.81 6.61
CA LYS A 133 -7.34 -2.89 6.70
C LYS A 133 -7.11 -1.80 7.75
N TYR A 134 -6.46 -2.13 8.87
CA TYR A 134 -6.17 -1.14 9.92
C TYR A 134 -5.14 -0.10 9.44
N VAL A 135 -4.10 -0.53 8.72
CA VAL A 135 -3.13 0.39 8.10
C VAL A 135 -3.83 1.31 7.08
N GLY A 136 -4.73 0.76 6.26
CA GLY A 136 -5.55 1.58 5.36
C GLY A 136 -6.41 2.61 6.10
N HIS A 137 -7.00 2.22 7.23
CA HIS A 137 -7.74 3.15 8.09
C HIS A 137 -6.85 4.25 8.67
N LEU A 138 -5.66 3.92 9.16
CA LEU A 138 -4.69 4.90 9.66
C LEU A 138 -4.19 5.84 8.56
N ALA A 139 -3.94 5.33 7.35
CA ALA A 139 -3.55 6.15 6.21
C ALA A 139 -4.65 7.14 5.81
N HIS A 140 -5.92 6.70 5.82
CA HIS A 140 -7.06 7.58 5.60
C HIS A 140 -7.13 8.69 6.66
N LEU A 141 -6.98 8.35 7.95
CA LEU A 141 -6.94 9.34 9.02
C LEU A 141 -5.75 10.30 8.88
N GLY A 142 -4.58 9.82 8.47
CA GLY A 142 -3.38 10.62 8.26
C GLY A 142 -3.51 11.66 7.13
N GLY A 143 -4.46 11.50 6.20
CA GLY A 143 -4.80 12.53 5.22
C GLY A 143 -5.61 13.69 5.80
N LEU A 144 -6.26 13.50 6.95
CA LEU A 144 -7.14 14.48 7.59
C LEU A 144 -6.52 15.08 8.86
N LEU A 145 -5.75 14.27 9.59
CA LEU A 145 -5.14 14.57 10.86
C LEU A 145 -3.65 14.77 10.71
N ARG A 146 -3.15 15.90 11.22
CA ARG A 146 -1.72 16.12 11.50
C ARG A 146 -1.21 15.14 12.55
N GLY A 147 -2.06 14.78 13.51
CA GLY A 147 -1.70 13.86 14.57
C GLY A 147 -2.91 13.38 15.38
N PHE A 148 -2.72 12.22 16.01
CA PHE A 148 -3.68 11.68 16.96
C PHE A 148 -2.93 11.13 18.19
N PRO A 149 -2.27 11.99 18.99
CA PRO A 149 -1.56 11.53 20.19
C PRO A 149 -2.52 10.82 21.15
N VAL A 150 -2.10 9.63 21.58
CA VAL A 150 -2.79 8.85 22.61
C VAL A 150 -1.87 8.74 23.82
N ARG A 151 -2.39 9.08 25.00
CA ARG A 151 -1.67 9.06 26.27
C ARG A 151 -2.39 8.13 27.24
N ALA A 152 -1.69 7.08 27.67
CA ALA A 152 -2.20 6.22 28.74
C ALA A 152 -2.32 7.03 30.04
N ARG A 153 -3.50 7.00 30.64
CA ARG A 153 -3.76 7.50 32.01
C ARG A 153 -3.43 6.44 33.04
N GLU A 154 -3.94 5.24 32.80
CA GLU A 154 -3.79 4.12 33.71
C GLU A 154 -3.68 2.82 32.91
N VAL A 155 -2.88 1.89 33.43
CA VAL A 155 -2.57 0.62 32.76
C VAL A 155 -2.66 -0.50 33.78
N TRP A 156 -3.44 -1.53 33.45
CA TRP A 156 -3.64 -2.72 34.25
C TRP A 156 -3.12 -3.95 33.48
N PRO A 157 -1.90 -4.42 33.78
CA PRO A 157 -1.39 -5.65 33.21
C PRO A 157 -2.07 -6.87 33.83
N ASN A 158 -2.35 -7.88 33.02
CA ASN A 158 -2.79 -9.20 33.42
C ASN A 158 -1.88 -10.25 32.77
N PRO A 159 -0.73 -10.57 33.42
CA PRO A 159 0.26 -11.52 32.89
C PRO A 159 -0.31 -12.92 32.66
N TRP A 160 -1.31 -13.31 33.46
CA TRP A 160 -1.88 -14.66 33.45
C TRP A 160 -2.70 -14.93 32.18
N LEU A 161 -3.27 -13.86 31.61
CA LEU A 161 -4.03 -13.92 30.36
C LEU A 161 -3.26 -13.34 29.17
N SER A 162 -1.99 -12.94 29.36
CA SER A 162 -1.20 -12.18 28.37
C SER A 162 -1.98 -10.97 27.85
N ARG A 163 -2.57 -10.19 28.76
CA ARG A 163 -3.42 -9.03 28.43
C ARG A 163 -2.97 -7.78 29.16
N VAL A 164 -3.24 -6.64 28.54
CA VAL A 164 -3.08 -5.32 29.15
C VAL A 164 -4.35 -4.53 28.89
N VAL A 165 -4.93 -3.98 29.94
CA VAL A 165 -6.00 -2.97 29.81
C VAL A 165 -5.36 -1.61 30.00
N ALA A 166 -5.62 -0.66 29.11
CA ALA A 166 -5.13 0.70 29.21
C ALA A 166 -6.29 1.68 29.06
N TRP A 167 -6.48 2.55 30.04
CA TRP A 167 -7.31 3.73 29.89
C TRP A 167 -6.46 4.86 29.34
N ALA A 168 -6.88 5.48 28.24
CA ALA A 168 -6.10 6.47 27.53
C ALA A 168 -6.93 7.66 27.07
N ASP A 169 -6.31 8.83 27.11
CA ASP A 169 -6.81 10.01 26.42
C ASP A 169 -6.22 10.05 25.02
N SER A 170 -7.06 10.44 24.08
CA SER A 170 -6.68 10.71 22.70
C SER A 170 -7.04 12.14 22.36
N ARG A 171 -6.29 12.73 21.43
CA ARG A 171 -6.57 14.09 20.99
C ARG A 171 -6.38 14.18 19.49
N ALA A 172 -7.40 14.61 18.76
CA ALA A 172 -7.26 14.84 17.33
C ALA A 172 -6.65 16.21 17.06
N GLU A 173 -5.66 16.23 16.17
CA GLU A 173 -5.04 17.44 15.66
C GLU A 173 -5.25 17.44 14.15
N PHE A 174 -6.25 18.18 13.67
CA PHE A 174 -6.57 18.30 12.25
C PHE A 174 -5.54 19.18 11.52
N HIS A 175 -5.39 18.95 10.21
CA HIS A 175 -4.66 19.90 9.37
C HIS A 175 -5.36 21.27 9.34
N ASP A 176 -4.58 22.36 9.28
CA ASP A 176 -5.12 23.73 9.31
C ASP A 176 -6.07 24.00 8.15
N GLU A 177 -5.78 23.43 6.97
CA GLU A 177 -6.60 23.52 5.76
C GLU A 177 -7.97 22.85 5.92
N VAL A 178 -8.06 21.86 6.81
CA VAL A 178 -9.29 21.12 7.11
C VAL A 178 -10.11 21.82 8.21
N ARG A 179 -9.48 22.70 9.01
CA ARG A 179 -10.15 23.52 10.02
C ARG A 179 -11.04 24.55 9.32
N ASP A 180 -12.26 24.72 9.79
CA ASP A 180 -13.09 25.84 9.34
C ASP A 180 -12.48 27.13 9.90
N GLY A 181 -12.08 28.03 9.00
CA GLY A 181 -12.01 29.46 9.33
C GLY A 181 -13.44 29.97 9.49
N ASP A 182 -13.62 30.92 10.40
CA ASP A 182 -14.86 31.65 10.70
C ASP A 182 -15.73 31.01 11.81
N GLY A 183 -15.64 31.57 13.02
CA GLY A 183 -16.47 31.18 14.17
C GLY A 183 -15.96 31.70 15.52
N ASP A 184 -16.08 33.01 15.70
CA ASP A 184 -16.15 33.82 16.91
C ASP A 184 -17.04 33.25 18.04
N GLY A 185 -16.61 32.15 18.66
CA GLY A 185 -17.19 31.59 19.87
C GLY A 185 -16.09 31.13 20.83
N GLU A 186 -15.85 31.94 21.86
CA GLU A 186 -14.95 31.70 22.99
C GLU A 186 -13.53 31.21 22.62
N GLU A 187 -12.63 32.19 22.47
CA GLU A 187 -11.22 31.99 22.80
C GLU A 187 -11.08 31.58 24.28
N GLY A 188 -11.21 30.28 24.54
CA GLY A 188 -10.98 29.65 25.83
C GLY A 188 -10.95 28.13 25.65
N GLU A 189 -9.75 27.54 25.61
CA GLU A 189 -9.49 26.10 25.35
C GLU A 189 -9.67 25.63 23.89
N GLY A 190 -9.04 26.34 22.95
CA GLY A 190 -9.18 26.12 21.51
C GLY A 190 -8.99 24.67 21.01
N GLY A 191 -9.96 24.18 20.23
CA GLY A 191 -9.75 23.30 19.07
C GLY A 191 -9.23 21.88 19.33
N ARG A 192 -9.51 21.28 20.49
CA ARG A 192 -8.98 19.98 20.90
C ARG A 192 -10.12 19.06 21.32
N GLU A 193 -10.59 18.21 20.40
CA GLU A 193 -11.46 17.11 20.83
C GLU A 193 -10.60 16.04 21.51
N VAL A 194 -10.76 15.94 22.83
CA VAL A 194 -10.12 14.93 23.68
C VAL A 194 -11.10 13.77 23.84
N GLY A 195 -10.79 12.63 23.21
CA GLY A 195 -11.55 11.40 23.38
C GLY A 195 -10.94 10.51 24.45
N ALA A 196 -11.71 10.07 25.43
CA ALA A 196 -11.29 9.00 26.32
C ALA A 196 -11.60 7.63 25.70
N SER A 197 -10.65 6.71 25.80
CA SER A 197 -10.79 5.34 25.29
C SER A 197 -10.23 4.34 26.28
N MET A 198 -10.81 3.14 26.32
CA MET A 198 -10.25 2.01 27.05
C MET A 198 -9.86 0.92 26.07
N ARG A 199 -8.60 0.49 26.09
CA ARG A 199 -8.04 -0.49 25.16
C ARG A 199 -7.69 -1.75 25.91
N VAL A 200 -8.14 -2.89 25.40
CA VAL A 200 -7.73 -4.22 25.86
C VAL A 200 -6.83 -4.81 24.79
N LEU A 201 -5.55 -4.97 25.13
CA LEU A 201 -4.53 -5.54 24.27
C LEU A 201 -4.29 -6.99 24.69
N ALA A 202 -4.39 -7.93 23.77
CA ALA A 202 -3.91 -9.29 23.94
C ALA A 202 -2.55 -9.41 23.26
N ILE A 203 -1.58 -9.93 24.01
CA ILE A 203 -0.20 -10.11 23.60
C ILE A 203 -0.01 -11.58 23.25
N ASP A 204 0.84 -11.86 22.27
CA ASP A 204 1.21 -13.20 21.87
C ASP A 204 1.94 -13.96 23.00
N ALA A 205 2.17 -15.25 22.78
CA ALA A 205 2.85 -16.09 23.77
C ALA A 205 4.32 -15.70 24.01
N SER A 206 4.93 -14.96 23.08
CA SER A 206 6.30 -14.43 23.25
C SER A 206 6.33 -13.24 24.21
N GLY A 207 5.22 -12.50 24.33
CA GLY A 207 5.15 -11.27 25.11
C GLY A 207 5.60 -10.04 24.34
N GLU A 208 6.00 -10.19 23.07
CA GLU A 208 6.61 -9.12 22.26
C GLU A 208 5.57 -8.43 21.35
N ASN A 209 4.55 -9.15 20.88
CA ASN A 209 3.65 -8.66 19.85
C ASN A 209 2.19 -8.60 20.30
N VAL A 210 1.48 -7.55 19.90
CA VAL A 210 0.03 -7.46 20.12
C VAL A 210 -0.69 -8.28 19.04
N GLU A 211 -1.49 -9.28 19.44
CA GLU A 211 -2.32 -10.05 18.50
C GLU A 211 -3.73 -9.48 18.37
N GLN A 212 -4.27 -8.87 19.43
CA GLN A 212 -5.64 -8.36 19.40
C GLN A 212 -5.78 -7.07 20.18
N ILE A 213 -6.54 -6.13 19.64
CA ILE A 213 -6.95 -4.91 20.33
C ILE A 213 -8.48 -4.84 20.31
N LEU A 214 -9.06 -4.60 21.48
CA LEU A 214 -10.44 -4.18 21.63
C LEU A 214 -10.45 -2.77 22.23
N GLU A 215 -10.89 -1.80 21.44
CA GLU A 215 -10.89 -0.39 21.81
C GLU A 215 -12.33 0.07 22.09
N PHE A 216 -12.60 0.38 23.36
CA PHE A 216 -13.82 1.02 23.80
C PHE A 216 -13.68 2.53 23.63
N LEU A 217 -14.48 3.11 22.76
CA LEU A 217 -14.54 4.54 22.53
C LEU A 217 -15.70 5.14 23.32
N ASP A 218 -15.51 6.34 23.86
CA ASP A 218 -16.62 7.14 24.35
C ASP A 218 -17.55 7.51 23.17
N SER A 219 -18.77 6.97 23.19
CA SER A 219 -19.72 7.09 22.08
C SER A 219 -20.08 8.54 21.77
N LYS A 220 -20.19 9.42 22.78
CA LYS A 220 -20.56 10.83 22.56
C LYS A 220 -19.45 11.62 21.88
N THR A 221 -18.22 11.41 22.31
CA THR A 221 -17.04 12.08 21.73
C THR A 221 -16.73 11.51 20.34
N SER A 222 -16.95 10.21 20.13
CA SER A 222 -16.81 9.56 18.82
C SER A 222 -17.79 10.09 17.78
N ASP A 223 -19.03 10.39 18.16
CA ASP A 223 -20.02 10.97 17.26
C ASP A 223 -19.64 12.39 16.78
N ARG A 224 -19.01 13.20 17.66
CA ARG A 224 -18.51 14.53 17.29
C ARG A 224 -17.29 14.46 16.39
N MET A 225 -16.33 13.60 16.74
CA MET A 225 -15.15 13.31 15.91
C MET A 225 -15.58 12.84 14.51
N ARG A 226 -16.62 12.02 14.43
CA ARG A 226 -17.20 11.57 13.15
C ARG A 226 -17.73 12.74 12.34
N ALA A 227 -18.51 13.64 12.95
CA ALA A 227 -19.05 14.79 12.24
C ALA A 227 -17.93 15.67 11.67
N LEU A 228 -16.85 15.86 12.43
CA LEU A 228 -15.64 16.56 11.99
C LEU A 228 -14.93 15.83 10.86
N LEU A 229 -14.71 14.51 10.95
CA LEU A 229 -14.08 13.71 9.90
C LEU A 229 -14.90 13.71 8.59
N VAL A 230 -16.23 13.64 8.66
CA VAL A 230 -17.09 13.72 7.47
C VAL A 230 -17.01 15.10 6.83
N LYS A 231 -17.01 16.17 7.64
CA LYS A 231 -16.85 17.53 7.15
C LYS A 231 -15.48 17.74 6.49
N ALA A 232 -14.43 17.24 7.15
CA ALA A 232 -13.05 17.26 6.70
C ALA A 232 -12.87 16.55 5.36
N SER A 233 -13.35 15.31 5.23
CA SER A 233 -13.26 14.52 4.00
C SER A 233 -13.95 15.21 2.82
N ARG A 234 -15.13 15.81 3.05
CA ARG A 234 -15.84 16.57 2.01
C ARG A 234 -15.03 17.79 1.56
N LYS A 235 -14.38 18.49 2.48
CA LYS A 235 -13.55 19.65 2.17
C LYS A 235 -12.31 19.25 1.36
N ALA A 236 -11.61 18.19 1.78
CA ALA A 236 -10.46 17.66 1.06
C ALA A 236 -10.80 17.19 -0.38
N GLU A 237 -12.00 16.63 -0.57
CA GLU A 237 -12.51 16.28 -1.91
C GLU A 237 -12.75 17.50 -2.80
N VAL A 238 -13.31 18.57 -2.25
CA VAL A 238 -13.56 19.83 -2.98
C VAL A 238 -12.26 20.54 -3.35
N GLU A 239 -11.24 20.45 -2.50
CA GLU A 239 -9.91 21.06 -2.71
C GLU A 239 -8.96 20.20 -3.58
N GLY A 240 -9.42 19.05 -4.10
CA GLY A 240 -8.71 18.28 -5.12
C GLY A 240 -7.51 17.47 -4.61
N ARG A 241 -7.42 17.18 -3.30
CA ARG A 241 -6.40 16.25 -2.75
C ARG A 241 -6.98 14.84 -2.66
N LYS A 242 -6.94 14.11 -3.78
CA LYS A 242 -7.01 12.64 -3.82
C LYS A 242 -5.94 12.08 -4.73
#